data_AF-A0A370AKR9-F1
#
_entry.id   AF-A0A370AKR9-F1
#
_cell.length_a   1.000
_cell.length_b   1.000
_cell.length_c   1.000
_cell.angle_alpha   90.00
_cell.angle_beta   90.00
_cell.angle_gamma   90.00
#
_symmetry.space_group_name_H-M   'P 1'
#
loop_
_entity.id
_entity.type
_entity.pdbx_description
1 polymer ?
#
loop_
_entity_poly.entity_id
_entity_poly.type
_entity_poly.pdbx_seq_one_letter_code
_entity_poly.pdbx_strand_id
1 'polypeptide(L)'
;MSFRFYPERVDSIGQKSGVVSEDLLIPIPGIDGMRITIPQLSVSCGANAQNLTLLQVKEQDLMSVVDVPSKTITTEEIDTDLADRLIALETLDGDWLFLKVTSSAAKDHTFTEDISNVKTGGRFLLIAEETDDLNQRIPLASGEETLVNDNAPGRLFARDFCYPVVISITNETTAVEFNSASVVYICK
;
A
#
# COMPACT_ATOMS: atom_id res chain seq x y z
N MET A 1 -8.70 16.38 -24.75
CA MET A 1 -9.39 16.96 -23.57
C MET A 1 -8.33 17.28 -22.53
N SER A 2 -8.31 18.49 -21.99
CA SER A 2 -7.47 18.83 -20.82
C SER A 2 -8.28 18.52 -19.58
N PHE A 3 -7.89 17.49 -18.83
CA PHE A 3 -8.44 17.25 -17.49
C PHE A 3 -7.68 18.15 -16.52
N ARG A 4 -8.39 19.11 -15.91
CA ARG A 4 -7.85 19.92 -14.82
C ARG A 4 -8.20 19.20 -13.52
N PHE A 5 -7.19 18.74 -12.81
CA PHE A 5 -7.31 18.31 -11.42
C PHE A 5 -6.67 19.37 -10.53
N TYR A 6 -7.25 19.58 -9.34
CA TYR A 6 -6.71 20.52 -8.36
C TYR A 6 -6.02 19.70 -7.26
N PRO A 7 -4.67 19.68 -7.21
CA PRO A 7 -3.98 19.05 -6.11
C PRO A 7 -4.32 19.81 -4.82
N GLU A 8 -4.87 19.12 -3.83
CA GLU A 8 -5.16 19.70 -2.51
C GLU A 8 -3.99 19.45 -1.55
N ARG A 9 -3.23 18.37 -1.78
CA ARG A 9 -1.96 18.09 -1.09
C ARG A 9 -0.99 17.34 -2.01
N VAL A 10 0.30 17.62 -1.83
CA VAL A 10 1.39 16.90 -2.51
C VAL A 10 2.42 16.50 -1.47
N ASP A 11 2.70 15.21 -1.40
CA ASP A 11 3.71 14.64 -0.52
C ASP A 11 4.83 14.04 -1.37
N SER A 12 6.07 14.14 -0.89
CA SER A 12 7.22 13.49 -1.53
C SER A 12 7.56 12.19 -0.80
N ILE A 13 7.86 11.15 -1.58
CA ILE A 13 8.50 9.95 -1.08
C ILE A 13 9.98 10.07 -1.42
N GLY A 14 10.82 10.08 -0.39
CA GLY A 14 12.27 10.08 -0.54
C GLY A 14 12.81 8.73 -0.99
N GLN A 15 14.13 8.68 -1.12
CA GLN A 15 14.86 7.49 -1.53
C GLN A 15 14.70 6.34 -0.53
N LYS A 16 14.51 5.12 -1.04
CA LYS A 16 14.46 3.88 -0.26
C LYS A 16 15.21 2.78 -1.03
N SER A 17 16.04 2.02 -0.32
CA SER A 17 16.75 0.89 -0.90
C SER A 17 16.06 -0.41 -0.49
N GLY A 18 15.85 -1.30 -1.46
CA GLY A 18 15.36 -2.65 -1.22
C GLY A 18 16.45 -3.55 -0.63
N VAL A 19 16.02 -4.65 -0.03
CA VAL A 19 16.90 -5.74 0.42
C VAL A 19 16.72 -6.90 -0.56
N VAL A 20 17.80 -7.61 -0.89
CA VAL A 20 17.71 -8.78 -1.76
C VAL A 20 16.86 -9.85 -1.09
N SER A 21 16.00 -10.49 -1.88
CA SER A 21 15.02 -11.50 -1.47
C SER A 21 13.89 -10.96 -0.57
N GLU A 22 13.71 -9.64 -0.49
CA GLU A 22 12.60 -9.01 0.22
C GLU A 22 11.95 -7.92 -0.64
N ASP A 23 10.63 -7.99 -0.81
CA ASP A 23 9.89 -6.98 -1.55
C ASP A 23 10.02 -5.61 -0.86
N LEU A 24 10.33 -4.58 -1.65
CA LEU A 24 10.35 -3.22 -1.16
C LEU A 24 8.92 -2.71 -1.10
N LEU A 25 8.36 -2.63 0.11
CA LEU A 25 7.02 -2.10 0.36
C LEU A 25 7.08 -0.64 0.79
N ILE A 26 6.39 0.23 0.06
CA ILE A 26 6.28 1.66 0.35
C ILE A 26 4.79 1.98 0.54
N PRO A 27 4.31 2.06 1.78
CA PRO A 27 2.93 2.43 2.04
C PRO A 27 2.70 3.91 1.73
N ILE A 28 1.54 4.20 1.16
CA ILE A 28 1.04 5.55 0.92
C ILE A 28 -0.31 5.65 1.63
N PRO A 29 -0.42 6.50 2.66
CA PRO A 29 -1.63 6.61 3.44
C PRO A 29 -2.79 7.18 2.61
N GLY A 30 -3.99 6.65 2.82
CA GLY A 30 -5.24 7.24 2.34
C GLY A 30 -5.58 8.53 3.10
N ILE A 31 -6.23 9.49 2.43
CA ILE A 31 -6.82 10.67 3.09
C ILE A 31 -8.31 10.71 2.76
N ASP A 32 -9.14 10.83 3.80
CA ASP A 32 -10.60 10.89 3.66
C ASP A 32 -11.04 12.00 2.68
N GLY A 33 -11.96 11.64 1.78
CA GLY A 33 -12.45 12.50 0.70
C GLY A 33 -11.50 12.64 -0.49
N MET A 34 -10.26 12.13 -0.42
CA MET A 34 -9.23 12.38 -1.42
C MET A 34 -8.86 11.15 -2.24
N ARG A 35 -8.31 11.43 -3.42
CA ARG A 35 -7.98 10.50 -4.50
C ARG A 35 -6.47 10.52 -4.72
N ILE A 36 -5.80 9.40 -4.51
CA ILE A 36 -4.33 9.30 -4.63
C ILE A 36 -3.94 9.08 -6.09
N THR A 37 -2.97 9.87 -6.56
CA THR A 37 -2.25 9.59 -7.82
C THR A 37 -0.75 9.81 -7.64
N ILE A 38 0.05 9.04 -8.37
CA ILE A 38 1.52 9.17 -8.39
C ILE A 38 1.94 9.57 -9.80
N PRO A 39 1.96 10.88 -10.14
CA PRO A 39 2.25 11.34 -11.50
C PRO A 39 3.69 11.05 -11.94
N GLN A 40 4.62 10.99 -10.98
CA GLN A 40 6.02 10.75 -11.26
C GLN A 40 6.65 9.87 -10.17
N LEU A 41 7.35 8.81 -10.58
CA LEU A 41 8.26 8.04 -9.76
C LEU A 41 9.50 7.65 -10.55
N SER A 42 10.61 7.48 -9.84
CA SER A 42 11.89 7.01 -10.37
C SER A 42 12.36 5.81 -9.56
N VAL A 43 12.71 4.73 -10.27
CA VAL A 43 13.18 3.47 -9.70
C VAL A 43 14.33 2.94 -10.55
N SER A 44 15.41 2.50 -9.90
CA SER A 44 16.55 1.87 -10.54
C SER A 44 16.58 0.39 -10.19
N CYS A 45 16.52 -0.48 -11.20
CA CYS A 45 16.70 -1.91 -11.02
C CYS A 45 18.17 -2.30 -11.12
N GLY A 46 18.54 -3.33 -10.37
CA GLY A 46 19.85 -3.97 -10.52
C GLY A 46 19.97 -4.76 -11.82
N ALA A 47 20.82 -5.79 -11.82
CA ALA A 47 21.14 -6.55 -13.03
C ALA A 47 19.97 -7.30 -13.68
N ASN A 48 18.82 -7.44 -13.00
CA ASN A 48 17.67 -8.19 -13.47
C ASN A 48 16.44 -7.29 -13.63
N ALA A 49 15.60 -7.61 -14.62
CA ALA A 49 14.31 -6.95 -14.79
C ALA A 49 13.37 -7.31 -13.64
N GLN A 50 12.52 -6.37 -13.24
CA GLN A 50 11.61 -6.52 -12.12
C GLN A 50 10.25 -5.92 -12.47
N ASN A 51 9.28 -6.07 -11.57
CA ASN A 51 8.00 -5.39 -11.69
C ASN A 51 7.79 -4.47 -10.48
N LEU A 52 7.33 -3.26 -10.77
CA LEU A 52 6.66 -2.43 -9.79
C LEU A 52 5.17 -2.78 -9.81
N THR A 53 4.62 -3.14 -8.66
CA THR A 53 3.20 -3.41 -8.48
C THR A 53 2.60 -2.40 -7.53
N LEU A 54 1.52 -1.73 -7.95
CA LEU A 54 0.72 -0.91 -7.04
C LEU A 54 -0.39 -1.78 -6.45
N LEU A 55 -0.22 -2.11 -5.19
CA LEU A 55 -1.17 -2.91 -4.42
C LEU A 55 -2.31 -2.01 -3.95
N GLN A 56 -3.54 -2.41 -4.29
CA GLN A 56 -4.76 -1.72 -3.89
C GLN A 56 -5.47 -2.45 -2.75
N VAL A 57 -6.40 -1.75 -2.08
CA VAL A 57 -7.32 -2.41 -1.15
C VAL A 57 -8.24 -3.33 -1.95
N LYS A 58 -8.29 -4.60 -1.53
CA LYS A 58 -9.16 -5.64 -2.09
C LYS A 58 -10.52 -5.63 -1.42
N GLU A 59 -10.51 -5.55 -0.10
CA GLU A 59 -11.69 -5.70 0.74
C GLU A 59 -11.54 -4.86 2.00
N GLN A 60 -12.67 -4.38 2.52
CA GLN A 60 -12.74 -3.65 3.78
C GLN A 60 -13.70 -4.36 4.71
N ASP A 61 -13.34 -4.39 5.99
CA ASP A 61 -14.21 -4.84 7.07
C ASP A 61 -14.11 -3.89 8.28
N LEU A 62 -14.99 -4.08 9.25
CA LEU A 62 -14.98 -3.40 10.54
C LEU A 62 -14.30 -4.26 11.60
N MET A 63 -13.53 -3.60 12.47
CA MET A 63 -12.92 -4.24 13.63
C MET A 63 -13.91 -4.27 14.78
N SER A 64 -14.42 -5.44 15.12
CA SER A 64 -15.35 -5.63 16.25
C SER A 64 -14.65 -5.62 17.60
N VAL A 65 -13.42 -6.14 17.67
CA VAL A 65 -12.59 -6.19 18.88
C VAL A 65 -11.14 -5.89 18.54
N VAL A 66 -10.47 -5.13 19.41
CA VAL A 66 -9.01 -4.89 19.36
C VAL A 66 -8.43 -5.28 20.72
N ASP A 67 -7.73 -6.41 20.79
CA ASP A 67 -7.06 -6.91 21.99
C ASP A 67 -5.55 -6.62 21.91
N VAL A 68 -5.16 -5.48 22.46
CA VAL A 68 -3.77 -4.98 22.42
C VAL A 68 -2.78 -5.92 23.12
N PRO A 69 -3.05 -6.48 24.33
CA PRO A 69 -2.17 -7.46 24.96
C PRO A 69 -1.87 -8.69 24.10
N SER A 70 -2.87 -9.25 23.42
CA SER A 70 -2.67 -10.42 22.54
C SER A 70 -2.29 -10.05 21.11
N LYS A 71 -2.29 -8.76 20.78
CA LYS A 71 -2.08 -8.23 19.42
C LYS A 71 -3.04 -8.85 18.41
N THR A 72 -4.29 -9.00 18.81
CA THR A 72 -5.32 -9.64 18.00
C THR A 72 -6.42 -8.65 17.67
N ILE A 73 -6.90 -8.70 16.44
CA ILE A 73 -8.04 -7.94 15.96
C ILE A 73 -9.09 -8.92 15.48
N THR A 74 -10.32 -8.74 15.93
CA THR A 74 -11.47 -9.50 15.45
C THR A 74 -12.24 -8.68 14.44
N THR A 75 -12.45 -9.21 13.24
CA THR A 75 -13.25 -8.59 12.17
C THR A 75 -14.73 -8.97 12.26
N GLU A 76 -15.62 -8.27 11.57
CA GLU A 76 -17.06 -8.57 11.58
C GLU A 76 -17.45 -9.65 10.58
N GLU A 77 -16.86 -9.66 9.37
CA GLU A 77 -17.25 -10.51 8.25
C GLU A 77 -16.13 -11.44 7.78
N ILE A 78 -14.89 -10.94 7.64
CA ILE A 78 -13.76 -11.70 7.09
C ILE A 78 -13.36 -12.82 8.05
N ASP A 79 -13.66 -14.06 7.66
CA ASP A 79 -13.35 -15.28 8.43
C ASP A 79 -12.33 -16.20 7.74
N THR A 80 -11.73 -15.70 6.66
CA THR A 80 -10.73 -16.42 5.86
C THR A 80 -9.36 -16.38 6.51
N ASP A 81 -8.53 -17.39 6.22
CA ASP A 81 -7.15 -17.40 6.66
C ASP A 81 -6.35 -16.32 5.91
N LEU A 82 -5.86 -15.34 6.67
CA LEU A 82 -5.07 -14.23 6.17
C LEU A 82 -3.59 -14.32 6.58
N ALA A 83 -3.08 -15.48 7.01
CA ALA A 83 -1.65 -15.61 7.32
C ALA A 83 -0.75 -15.06 6.19
N ASP A 84 0.28 -14.31 6.58
CA ASP A 84 1.23 -13.59 5.71
C ASP A 84 0.64 -12.48 4.82
N ARG A 85 -0.66 -12.19 4.94
CA ARG A 85 -1.32 -11.12 4.17
C ARG A 85 -0.97 -9.75 4.74
N LEU A 86 -0.72 -8.81 3.83
CA LEU A 86 -0.57 -7.39 4.16
C LEU A 86 -1.94 -6.75 4.36
N ILE A 87 -2.10 -6.04 5.45
CA ILE A 87 -3.33 -5.32 5.80
C ILE A 87 -3.01 -3.88 6.22
N ALA A 88 -4.02 -3.03 6.23
CA ALA A 88 -3.96 -1.69 6.81
C ALA A 88 -5.07 -1.52 7.86
N LEU A 89 -4.72 -0.94 9.00
CA LEU A 89 -5.61 -0.71 10.14
C LEU A 89 -5.77 0.78 10.36
N GLU A 90 -7.00 1.23 10.60
CA GLU A 90 -7.25 2.62 10.97
C GLU A 90 -6.74 2.91 12.39
N THR A 91 -5.93 3.95 12.53
CA THR A 91 -5.41 4.40 13.82
C THR A 91 -6.36 5.39 14.49
N LEU A 92 -6.14 5.67 15.78
CA LEU A 92 -6.92 6.66 16.54
C LEU A 92 -6.89 8.06 15.92
N ASP A 93 -5.81 8.41 15.23
CA ASP A 93 -5.60 9.71 14.58
C ASP A 93 -6.24 9.79 13.18
N GLY A 94 -6.83 8.69 12.69
CA GLY A 94 -7.38 8.59 11.34
C GLY A 94 -6.33 8.28 10.26
N ASP A 95 -5.10 7.95 10.67
CA ASP A 95 -4.04 7.45 9.79
C ASP A 95 -4.16 5.93 9.59
N TRP A 96 -3.19 5.35 8.86
CA TRP A 96 -3.15 3.94 8.53
C TRP A 96 -1.89 3.27 9.07
N LEU A 97 -2.07 2.17 9.81
CA LEU A 97 -1.01 1.28 10.25
C LEU A 97 -0.97 0.04 9.35
N PHE A 98 0.16 -0.20 8.68
CA PHE A 98 0.32 -1.31 7.72
C PHE A 98 1.10 -2.45 8.36
N LEU A 99 0.52 -3.65 8.39
CA LEU A 99 1.08 -4.81 9.08
C LEU A 99 0.87 -6.10 8.28
N LYS A 100 1.69 -7.11 8.53
CA LYS A 100 1.45 -8.47 8.06
C LYS A 100 0.75 -9.29 9.15
N VAL A 101 -0.28 -10.02 8.76
CA VAL A 101 -0.97 -10.95 9.66
C VAL A 101 -0.06 -12.15 9.92
N THR A 102 0.21 -12.43 11.18
CA THR A 102 1.09 -13.55 11.60
C THR A 102 0.32 -14.87 11.63
N SER A 103 -0.93 -14.82 12.07
CA SER A 103 -1.84 -15.98 12.11
C SER A 103 -3.28 -15.51 12.05
N SER A 104 -4.14 -16.32 11.46
CA SER A 104 -5.59 -16.10 11.49
C SER A 104 -6.31 -17.36 11.98
N ALA A 105 -7.36 -17.15 12.77
CA ALA A 105 -8.28 -18.20 13.19
C ALA A 105 -9.71 -17.67 13.09
N ALA A 106 -10.45 -18.09 12.06
CA ALA A 106 -11.73 -17.49 11.71
C ALA A 106 -11.60 -15.97 11.56
N LYS A 107 -12.28 -15.19 12.41
CA LYS A 107 -12.29 -13.71 12.36
C LYS A 107 -11.19 -13.06 13.19
N ASP A 108 -10.42 -13.85 13.93
CA ASP A 108 -9.34 -13.35 14.77
C ASP A 108 -8.03 -13.34 13.99
N HIS A 109 -7.42 -12.17 13.85
CA HIS A 109 -6.17 -11.95 13.13
C HIS A 109 -5.12 -11.40 14.10
N THR A 110 -3.97 -12.09 14.19
CA THR A 110 -2.90 -11.78 15.16
C THR A 110 -1.68 -11.19 14.46
N PHE A 111 -0.99 -10.27 15.14
CA PHE A 111 0.17 -9.53 14.62
C PHE A 111 1.39 -9.66 15.55
N THR A 112 2.60 -9.44 15.01
CA THR A 112 3.82 -9.35 15.83
C THR A 112 4.10 -7.93 16.32
N GLU A 113 3.63 -6.94 15.59
CA GLU A 113 3.90 -5.52 15.77
C GLU A 113 3.01 -4.92 16.87
N ASP A 114 3.32 -3.70 17.30
CA ASP A 114 2.46 -3.01 18.25
C ASP A 114 1.19 -2.49 17.56
N ILE A 115 0.03 -2.75 18.17
CA ILE A 115 -1.28 -2.28 17.71
C ILE A 115 -1.94 -1.32 18.70
N SER A 116 -1.16 -0.78 19.65
CA SER A 116 -1.68 0.09 20.72
C SER A 116 -2.37 1.38 20.25
N ASN A 117 -2.03 1.89 19.05
CA ASN A 117 -2.69 3.07 18.48
C ASN A 117 -3.88 2.75 17.56
N VAL A 118 -4.23 1.46 17.38
CA VAL A 118 -5.31 1.06 16.49
C VAL A 118 -6.65 1.44 17.10
N LYS A 119 -7.52 2.02 16.27
CA LYS A 119 -8.84 2.49 16.69
C LYS A 119 -9.80 1.32 16.88
N THR A 120 -10.32 1.16 18.10
CA THR A 120 -11.41 0.21 18.35
C THR A 120 -12.64 0.61 17.53
N GLY A 121 -13.25 -0.35 16.81
CA GLY A 121 -14.33 -0.05 15.86
C GLY A 121 -13.88 0.63 14.57
N GLY A 122 -12.57 0.72 14.32
CA GLY A 122 -12.00 1.25 13.08
C GLY A 122 -12.09 0.27 11.91
N ARG A 123 -11.53 0.68 10.77
CA ARG A 123 -11.50 -0.13 9.54
C ARG A 123 -10.32 -1.09 9.50
N PHE A 124 -10.58 -2.30 9.01
CA PHE A 124 -9.61 -3.31 8.60
C PHE A 124 -9.60 -3.37 7.07
N LEU A 125 -8.48 -3.08 6.43
CA LEU A 125 -8.35 -3.08 4.98
C LEU A 125 -7.42 -4.20 4.53
N LEU A 126 -7.95 -5.15 3.77
CA LEU A 126 -7.17 -6.22 3.17
C LEU A 126 -6.52 -5.70 1.89
N ILE A 127 -5.18 -5.71 1.82
CA ILE A 127 -4.45 -5.36 0.61
C ILE A 127 -4.48 -6.56 -0.36
N ALA A 128 -4.70 -6.27 -1.63
CA ALA A 128 -4.71 -7.25 -2.70
C ALA A 128 -3.32 -7.90 -2.85
N GLU A 129 -3.30 -9.21 -3.13
CA GLU A 129 -2.06 -9.92 -3.47
C GLU A 129 -1.47 -9.38 -4.76
N GLU A 130 -0.15 -9.44 -4.92
CA GLU A 130 0.53 -8.87 -6.10
C GLU A 130 -0.06 -9.38 -7.43
N THR A 131 -0.52 -10.64 -7.44
CA THR A 131 -1.10 -11.33 -8.58
C THR A 131 -2.52 -10.91 -8.95
N ASP A 132 -3.22 -10.17 -8.08
CA ASP A 132 -4.62 -9.77 -8.24
C ASP A 132 -4.82 -8.76 -9.39
N ASP A 133 -5.94 -8.87 -10.09
CA ASP A 133 -6.30 -8.02 -11.24
C ASP A 133 -6.65 -6.58 -10.83
N LEU A 134 -6.89 -6.34 -9.53
CA LEU A 134 -7.05 -4.98 -8.99
C LEU A 134 -5.75 -4.16 -9.06
N ASN A 135 -4.60 -4.86 -9.11
CA ASN A 135 -3.31 -4.21 -9.03
C ASN A 135 -2.80 -3.77 -10.39
N GLN A 136 -2.05 -2.68 -10.38
CA GLN A 136 -1.37 -2.20 -11.57
C GLN A 136 0.08 -2.63 -11.56
N ARG A 137 0.54 -3.28 -12.63
CA ARG A 137 1.94 -3.69 -12.80
C ARG A 137 2.63 -2.87 -13.86
N ILE A 138 3.85 -2.43 -13.56
CA ILE A 138 4.72 -1.69 -14.45
C ILE A 138 6.04 -2.47 -14.57
N PRO A 139 6.39 -2.96 -15.76
CA PRO A 139 7.68 -3.64 -15.95
C PRO A 139 8.82 -2.63 -15.83
N LEU A 140 9.89 -3.04 -15.14
CA LEU A 140 11.12 -2.27 -14.94
C LEU A 140 12.27 -2.96 -15.68
N ALA A 141 13.04 -2.18 -16.44
CA ALA A 141 14.16 -2.70 -17.21
C ALA A 141 15.39 -2.95 -16.32
N SER A 142 16.13 -4.02 -16.59
CA SER A 142 17.38 -4.34 -15.90
C SER A 142 18.45 -3.27 -16.13
N GLY A 143 19.15 -2.86 -15.07
CA GLY A 143 20.35 -2.02 -15.15
C GLY A 143 20.10 -0.57 -15.57
N GLU A 144 18.83 -0.15 -15.64
CA GLU A 144 18.44 1.19 -16.05
C GLU A 144 17.56 1.85 -14.98
N GLU A 145 17.66 3.17 -14.90
CA GLU A 145 16.69 3.97 -14.19
C GLU A 145 15.41 4.05 -15.02
N THR A 146 14.32 3.54 -14.46
CA THR A 146 12.98 3.66 -15.05
C THR A 146 12.29 4.89 -14.47
N LEU A 147 12.11 5.92 -15.30
CA LEU A 147 11.27 7.05 -14.99
C LEU A 147 9.84 6.78 -15.47
N VAL A 148 8.94 6.64 -14.51
CA VAL A 148 7.49 6.55 -14.76
C VAL A 148 6.93 7.95 -14.56
N ASN A 149 6.66 8.66 -15.66
CA ASN A 149 6.05 9.99 -15.67
C ASN A 149 4.75 9.98 -16.48
N ASP A 150 3.69 10.60 -15.98
CA ASP A 150 2.47 10.90 -16.73
C ASP A 150 1.95 12.30 -16.37
N ASN A 151 1.57 13.04 -17.42
CA ASN A 151 0.98 14.38 -17.29
C ASN A 151 -0.52 14.31 -16.93
N ALA A 152 -1.14 13.14 -17.03
CA ALA A 152 -2.53 12.91 -16.64
C ALA A 152 -2.61 12.16 -15.30
N PRO A 153 -3.58 12.49 -14.42
CA PRO A 153 -3.85 11.69 -13.24
C PRO A 153 -4.40 10.35 -13.72
N GLY A 154 -3.67 9.25 -13.50
CA GLY A 154 -4.11 7.95 -13.99
C GLY A 154 -3.05 6.87 -14.12
N ARG A 155 -1.75 7.20 -14.08
CA ARG A 155 -0.72 6.18 -14.26
C ARG A 155 -0.55 5.26 -13.05
N LEU A 156 -0.89 5.69 -11.85
CA LEU A 156 -0.93 4.87 -10.64
C LEU A 156 -2.01 5.46 -9.75
N PHE A 157 -3.10 4.73 -9.62
CA PHE A 157 -4.37 5.35 -9.27
C PHE A 157 -5.20 4.43 -8.37
N ALA A 158 -5.40 4.84 -7.11
CA ALA A 158 -6.26 4.11 -6.18
C ALA A 158 -7.70 4.16 -6.71
N ARG A 159 -8.29 2.99 -7.02
CA ARG A 159 -9.61 2.90 -7.66
C ARG A 159 -10.70 3.64 -6.87
N ASP A 160 -10.58 3.65 -5.55
CA ASP A 160 -11.53 4.25 -4.62
C ASP A 160 -10.92 5.42 -3.83
N PHE A 161 -11.77 6.37 -3.44
CA PHE A 161 -11.40 7.49 -2.59
C PHE A 161 -11.06 7.00 -1.18
N CYS A 162 -10.18 7.72 -0.48
CA CYS A 162 -9.85 7.53 0.95
C CYS A 162 -8.97 6.33 1.30
N TYR A 163 -8.69 5.41 0.38
CA TYR A 163 -7.96 4.20 0.72
C TYR A 163 -6.45 4.32 0.50
N PRO A 164 -5.65 3.69 1.37
CA PRO A 164 -4.22 3.59 1.19
C PRO A 164 -3.87 2.72 -0.02
N VAL A 165 -2.66 2.91 -0.52
CA VAL A 165 -2.03 2.04 -1.54
C VAL A 165 -0.62 1.69 -1.11
N VAL A 166 -0.09 0.58 -1.62
CA VAL A 166 1.30 0.18 -1.35
C VAL A 166 2.02 0.01 -2.69
N ILE A 167 3.14 0.72 -2.87
CA ILE A 167 4.07 0.39 -3.95
C ILE A 167 4.87 -0.82 -3.47
N SER A 168 4.75 -1.93 -4.19
CA SER A 168 5.58 -3.12 -4.02
C SER A 168 6.54 -3.24 -5.19
N ILE A 169 7.80 -3.56 -4.91
CA ILE A 169 8.78 -3.89 -5.94
C ILE A 169 9.46 -5.20 -5.56
N THR A 170 9.31 -6.20 -6.42
CA THR A 170 9.84 -7.55 -6.18
C THR A 170 11.37 -7.56 -6.33
N ASN A 171 12.10 -7.94 -5.27
CA ASN A 171 13.57 -7.90 -5.22
C ASN A 171 14.23 -9.27 -5.10
N GLU A 172 13.86 -10.23 -5.93
CA GLU A 172 14.33 -11.62 -5.75
C GLU A 172 15.86 -11.77 -5.78
N THR A 173 16.53 -11.06 -6.68
CA THR A 173 17.93 -11.35 -7.05
C THR A 173 18.88 -10.15 -6.98
N THR A 174 18.35 -8.93 -7.08
CA THR A 174 19.12 -7.68 -7.03
C THR A 174 18.36 -6.64 -6.22
N ALA A 175 19.05 -5.89 -5.37
CA ALA A 175 18.45 -4.80 -4.63
C ALA A 175 17.98 -3.71 -5.60
N VAL A 176 16.69 -3.36 -5.53
CA VAL A 176 16.16 -2.18 -6.22
C VAL A 176 16.46 -0.92 -5.41
N GLU A 177 16.54 0.19 -6.11
CA GLU A 177 16.58 1.50 -5.50
C GLU A 177 15.34 2.29 -5.94
N PHE A 178 14.47 2.58 -4.99
CA PHE A 178 13.42 3.57 -5.19
C PHE A 178 14.06 4.95 -4.96
N ASN A 179 14.14 5.78 -5.99
CA ASN A 179 14.86 7.04 -5.91
C ASN A 179 13.97 8.14 -5.33
N SER A 180 12.76 8.28 -5.88
CA SER A 180 11.77 9.24 -5.40
C SER A 180 10.41 9.03 -6.05
N ALA A 181 9.36 9.55 -5.42
CA ALA A 181 8.10 9.81 -6.08
C ALA A 181 7.41 11.05 -5.53
N SER A 182 6.50 11.60 -6.32
CA SER A 182 5.55 12.61 -5.88
C SER A 182 4.17 11.97 -5.76
N VAL A 183 3.57 12.03 -4.59
CA VAL A 183 2.19 11.60 -4.33
C VAL A 183 1.31 12.84 -4.33
N VAL A 184 0.25 12.80 -5.12
CA VAL A 184 -0.72 13.88 -5.21
C VAL A 184 -2.06 13.39 -4.70
N TYR A 185 -2.62 14.13 -3.75
CA TYR A 185 -3.97 13.96 -3.26
C TYR A 185 -4.87 14.98 -3.93
N ILE A 186 -5.90 14.47 -4.59
CA ILE A 186 -6.86 15.26 -5.35
C ILE A 186 -8.21 15.15 -4.64
N CYS A 187 -8.92 16.26 -4.48
CA CYS A 187 -10.28 16.25 -3.96
C CYS A 187 -11.24 15.52 -4.92
N LYS A 188 -12.54 15.57 -4.61
CA LYS A 188 -13.59 15.35 -5.61
C LYS A 188 -13.83 16.58 -6.47
#